data_AF-A0AAN4ZFY6-F1
#
_entry.id   AF-A0AAN4ZFY6-F1
#
_cell.length_a   1.000
_cell.length_b   1.000
_cell.length_c   1.000
_cell.angle_alpha   90.00
_cell.angle_beta   90.00
_cell.angle_gamma   90.00
#
_symmetry.space_group_name_H-M   'P 1'
#
loop_
_entity.id
_entity.type
_entity.pdbx_description
1 polymer ?
#
loop_
_entity_poly.entity_id
_entity_poly.type
_entity_poly.pdbx_seq_one_letter_code
_entity_poly.pdbx_strand_id
1 'polypeptide(L)'
;LYTRIKSNGYNLVYLSSRAIGQATSTKTYLKRVEQDHKVLPDGPVLLAPESTLVAFRREVIERRPEEFKIAALSDLKQLFHTEDPFFAGFGNRETDTKTYRAVGIDDSRIIIIDPWGTVKRSDRIVHERSYECISQETVDSIFPPIPLE
;
A
#
# COMPACT_ATOMS: atom_id res chain seq x y z
N LEU A 1 5.39 11.09 6.69
CA LEU A 1 4.11 10.88 5.99
C LEU A 1 3.16 9.92 6.71
N TYR A 2 3.46 8.62 6.78
CA TYR A 2 2.51 7.61 7.28
C TYR A 2 2.04 7.82 8.72
N THR A 3 2.89 8.35 9.60
CA THR A 3 2.47 8.76 10.95
C THR A 3 1.37 9.83 10.93
N ARG A 4 1.43 10.79 10.00
CA ARG A 4 0.38 11.83 9.85
C ARG A 4 -0.91 11.25 9.26
N ILE A 5 -0.79 10.34 8.29
CA ILE A 5 -1.95 9.62 7.76
C ILE A 5 -2.65 8.85 8.89
N LYS A 6 -1.88 8.16 9.76
CA LYS A 6 -2.43 7.47 10.93
C LYS A 6 -3.07 8.44 11.93
N SER A 7 -2.47 9.61 12.19
CA SER A 7 -3.05 10.61 13.10
C SER A 7 -4.36 11.19 12.59
N ASN A 8 -4.59 11.16 11.27
CA ASN A 8 -5.83 11.59 10.64
C ASN A 8 -6.93 10.51 10.69
N GLY A 9 -6.70 9.37 11.38
CA GLY A 9 -7.70 8.33 11.61
C GLY A 9 -7.64 7.15 10.64
N TYR A 10 -6.78 7.19 9.62
CA TYR A 10 -6.65 6.12 8.64
C TYR A 10 -5.87 4.92 9.20
N ASN A 11 -6.22 3.71 8.76
CA ASN A 11 -5.51 2.48 9.11
C ASN A 11 -4.58 2.06 7.97
N LEU A 12 -3.35 1.65 8.31
CA LEU A 12 -2.38 1.18 7.34
C LEU A 12 -2.44 -0.34 7.21
N VAL A 13 -2.41 -0.83 5.98
CA VAL A 13 -2.24 -2.24 5.64
C VAL A 13 -1.00 -2.34 4.74
N TYR A 14 -0.07 -3.21 5.11
CA TYR A 14 1.15 -3.44 4.34
C TYR A 14 0.95 -4.65 3.43
N LEU A 15 1.30 -4.54 2.16
CA LEU A 15 1.19 -5.62 1.19
C LEU A 15 2.58 -5.96 0.63
N SER A 16 2.96 -7.23 0.69
CA SER A 16 4.25 -7.70 0.21
C SER A 16 4.10 -8.99 -0.59
N SER A 17 4.80 -9.06 -1.74
CA SER A 17 4.91 -10.27 -2.54
C SER A 17 5.88 -11.30 -1.95
N ARG A 18 6.47 -11.03 -0.77
CA ARG A 18 7.28 -12.00 -0.04
C ARG A 18 6.39 -13.14 0.45
N ALA A 19 6.94 -14.35 0.44
CA ALA A 19 6.23 -15.54 0.90
C ALA A 19 5.89 -15.46 2.40
N ILE A 20 4.77 -16.06 2.81
CA ILE A 20 4.33 -16.10 4.21
C ILE A 20 5.34 -16.79 5.13
N GLY A 21 6.13 -17.75 4.64
CA GLY A 21 7.26 -18.31 5.38
C GLY A 21 8.32 -17.26 5.79
N GLN A 22 8.31 -16.07 5.18
CA GLN A 22 9.14 -14.93 5.53
C GLN A 22 8.40 -13.87 6.38
N ALA A 23 7.25 -14.21 6.97
CA ALA A 23 6.45 -13.26 7.73
C ALA A 23 7.23 -12.61 8.88
N THR A 24 7.96 -13.40 9.65
CA THR A 24 8.72 -12.91 10.80
C THR A 24 9.76 -11.88 10.39
N SER A 25 10.55 -12.16 9.34
CA SER A 25 11.58 -11.24 8.86
C SER A 25 10.99 -9.97 8.24
N THR A 26 9.88 -10.09 7.52
CA THR A 26 9.19 -8.94 6.93
C THR A 26 8.59 -8.02 8.00
N LYS A 27 7.89 -8.58 8.99
CA LYS A 27 7.36 -7.81 10.13
C LYS A 27 8.48 -7.15 10.94
N THR A 28 9.57 -7.88 11.19
CA THR A 28 10.74 -7.34 11.90
C THR A 28 11.38 -6.19 11.13
N TYR A 29 11.49 -6.29 9.80
CA TYR A 29 11.98 -5.22 8.96
C TYR A 29 11.12 -3.96 9.11
N LEU A 30 9.80 -4.07 8.93
CA LEU A 30 8.88 -2.92 9.02
C LEU A 30 8.98 -2.22 10.40
N LYS A 31 9.09 -3.00 11.49
CA LYS A 31 9.26 -2.45 12.84
C LYS A 31 10.59 -1.73 13.07
N ARG A 32 11.61 -2.03 12.28
CA ARG A 32 12.94 -1.42 12.37
C ARG A 32 13.12 -0.20 11.47
N VAL A 33 12.17 0.06 10.57
CA VAL A 33 12.23 1.26 9.73
C VAL A 33 11.95 2.47 10.63
N GLU A 34 12.98 3.30 10.77
CA GLU A 34 12.94 4.56 11.51
C GLU A 34 13.55 5.67 10.65
N GLN A 35 12.87 6.82 10.59
CA GLN A 35 13.34 8.05 9.95
C GLN A 35 13.02 9.21 10.88
N ASP A 36 14.01 10.01 11.25
CA ASP A 36 13.85 11.18 12.14
C ASP A 36 13.04 10.85 13.42
N HIS A 37 13.36 9.72 14.07
CA HIS A 37 12.65 9.22 15.26
C HIS A 37 11.16 8.91 15.04
N LYS A 38 10.73 8.76 13.79
CA LYS A 38 9.41 8.27 13.41
C LYS A 38 9.53 6.85 12.86
N VAL A 39 8.72 5.96 13.43
CA VAL A 39 8.57 4.59 12.94
C VAL A 39 7.35 4.45 12.06
N LEU A 40 7.30 3.38 11.27
CA LEU A 40 6.09 3.00 10.54
C LEU A 40 4.94 2.72 11.53
N PRO A 41 3.71 3.24 11.27
CA PRO A 41 2.55 2.90 12.09
C PRO A 41 2.26 1.41 12.09
N ASP A 42 1.75 0.88 13.20
CA ASP A 42 1.32 -0.51 13.26
C ASP A 42 0.17 -0.79 12.27
N GLY A 43 0.21 -1.98 11.68
CA GLY A 43 -0.78 -2.45 10.71
C GLY A 43 -0.56 -3.90 10.31
N PRO A 44 -1.60 -4.60 9.79
CA PRO A 44 -1.45 -5.95 9.27
C PRO A 44 -0.53 -5.99 8.05
N VAL A 45 0.12 -7.13 7.85
CA VAL A 45 1.01 -7.39 6.71
C VAL A 45 0.45 -8.55 5.91
N LEU A 46 -0.07 -8.27 4.72
CA LEU A 46 -0.48 -9.25 3.72
C LEU A 46 0.75 -9.77 2.99
N LEU A 47 0.88 -11.09 2.94
CA LEU A 47 2.04 -11.78 2.36
C LEU A 47 1.55 -12.78 1.32
N ALA A 48 2.40 -13.07 0.34
CA ALA A 48 2.10 -14.10 -0.64
C ALA A 48 1.99 -15.47 0.06
N PRO A 49 0.94 -16.27 -0.21
CA PRO A 49 0.84 -17.62 0.33
C PRO A 49 2.05 -18.45 -0.09
N GLU A 50 2.52 -19.35 0.79
CA GLU A 50 3.66 -20.23 0.53
C GLU A 50 3.22 -21.50 -0.19
N SER A 51 4.02 -21.90 -1.18
CA SER A 51 4.29 -23.23 -1.77
C SER A 51 3.24 -24.36 -1.87
N THR A 52 1.95 -24.21 -1.56
CA THR A 52 0.99 -25.30 -1.81
C THR A 52 0.74 -25.55 -3.31
N LEU A 53 1.24 -24.67 -4.19
CA LEU A 53 1.26 -24.87 -5.64
C LEU A 53 2.58 -24.34 -6.26
N VAL A 54 3.68 -25.08 -6.12
CA VAL A 54 4.96 -24.76 -6.78
C VAL A 54 4.79 -24.55 -8.30
N ALA A 55 3.87 -25.30 -8.93
CA ALA A 55 3.57 -25.17 -10.36
C ALA A 55 2.76 -23.91 -10.70
N PHE A 56 1.72 -23.58 -9.93
CA PHE A 56 0.89 -22.38 -10.17
C PHE A 56 1.69 -21.09 -9.92
N ARG A 57 2.63 -21.11 -8.96
CA ARG A 57 3.44 -19.95 -8.56
C ARG A 57 4.44 -19.50 -9.62
N ARG A 58 5.10 -20.43 -10.31
CA ARG A 58 6.08 -20.08 -11.37
C ARG A 58 5.43 -19.45 -12.59
N GLU A 59 4.19 -19.86 -12.87
CA GLU A 59 3.46 -19.38 -14.04
C GLU A 59 2.66 -18.10 -13.75
N VAL A 60 2.07 -17.96 -12.56
CA VAL A 60 1.19 -16.84 -12.21
C VAL A 60 1.90 -15.77 -11.37
N ILE A 61 2.57 -16.13 -10.28
CA ILE A 61 3.18 -15.13 -9.37
C ILE A 61 4.50 -14.58 -9.91
N GLU A 62 5.32 -15.43 -10.55
CA GLU A 62 6.57 -14.99 -11.20
C GLU A 62 6.33 -14.17 -12.47
N ARG A 63 5.23 -14.41 -13.19
CA ARG A 63 4.91 -13.66 -14.43
C ARG A 63 3.93 -12.49 -14.22
N ARG A 64 3.08 -12.54 -13.19
CA ARG A 64 2.01 -11.56 -12.91
C ARG A 64 1.82 -11.34 -11.40
N PRO A 65 2.80 -10.73 -10.71
CA PRO A 65 2.71 -10.46 -9.28
C PRO A 65 1.48 -9.62 -8.87
N GLU A 66 0.93 -8.81 -9.77
CA GLU A 66 -0.31 -8.06 -9.59
C GLU A 66 -1.53 -8.94 -9.33
N GLU A 67 -1.62 -10.14 -9.92
CA GLU A 67 -2.81 -11.01 -9.76
C GLU A 67 -2.95 -11.47 -8.31
N PHE A 68 -1.84 -11.84 -7.67
CA PHE A 68 -1.84 -12.13 -6.22
C PHE A 68 -2.26 -10.90 -5.40
N LYS A 69 -1.70 -9.73 -5.71
CA LYS A 69 -2.00 -8.51 -4.95
C LYS A 69 -3.48 -8.13 -5.07
N ILE A 70 -4.05 -8.27 -6.27
CA ILE A 70 -5.48 -8.05 -6.52
C ILE A 70 -6.29 -9.05 -5.70
N ALA A 71 -5.97 -10.35 -5.76
CA ALA A 71 -6.68 -11.37 -4.99
C ALA A 71 -6.64 -11.08 -3.48
N ALA A 72 -5.46 -10.83 -2.91
CA ALA A 72 -5.31 -10.56 -1.48
C ALA A 72 -6.07 -9.31 -1.01
N LEU A 73 -6.06 -8.24 -1.81
CA LEU A 73 -6.82 -7.03 -1.48
C LEU A 73 -8.32 -7.21 -1.69
N SER A 74 -8.75 -7.95 -2.72
CA SER A 74 -10.16 -8.29 -2.95
C SER A 74 -10.73 -9.17 -1.84
N ASP A 75 -9.97 -10.14 -1.35
CA ASP A 75 -10.37 -10.98 -0.21
C ASP A 75 -10.51 -10.13 1.06
N LEU A 76 -9.54 -9.22 1.30
CA LEU A 76 -9.63 -8.28 2.41
C LEU A 76 -10.83 -7.34 2.28
N LYS A 77 -11.10 -6.83 1.08
CA LYS A 77 -12.25 -5.94 0.80
C LYS A 77 -13.57 -6.59 1.18
N GLN A 78 -13.74 -7.88 0.87
CA GLN A 78 -14.96 -8.65 1.18
C GLN A 78 -15.22 -8.83 2.68
N LEU A 79 -14.21 -8.60 3.54
CA LEU A 79 -14.39 -8.65 5.00
C LEU A 79 -15.05 -7.39 5.58
N PHE A 80 -15.21 -6.33 4.78
CA PHE A 80 -15.80 -5.07 5.22
C PHE A 80 -17.25 -4.94 4.77
N HIS A 81 -18.09 -4.30 5.60
CA HIS A 81 -19.48 -3.99 5.26
C HIS A 81 -19.63 -2.70 4.43
N THR A 82 -18.54 -2.22 3.83
CA THR A 82 -18.53 -1.02 2.97
C THR A 82 -17.97 -1.39 1.61
N GLU A 83 -18.50 -0.76 0.57
CA GLU A 83 -18.05 -0.94 -0.81
C GLU A 83 -16.64 -0.38 -1.05
N ASP A 84 -16.18 0.58 -0.24
CA ASP A 84 -14.90 1.28 -0.45
C ASP A 84 -14.04 1.36 0.82
N PRO A 85 -13.55 0.22 1.36
CA PRO A 85 -12.73 0.21 2.57
C PRO A 85 -11.31 0.75 2.34
N PHE A 86 -10.86 0.78 1.08
CA PHE A 86 -9.52 1.26 0.73
C PHE A 86 -9.57 2.72 0.28
N PHE A 87 -8.98 3.59 1.09
CA PHE A 87 -8.93 5.00 0.78
C PHE A 87 -7.89 5.34 -0.29
N ALA A 88 -6.67 4.81 -0.20
CA ALA A 88 -5.55 5.12 -1.09
C ALA A 88 -4.57 3.94 -1.21
N GLY A 89 -3.73 3.96 -2.24
CA GLY A 89 -2.71 2.95 -2.49
C GLY A 89 -1.33 3.56 -2.71
N PHE A 90 -0.30 3.04 -2.03
CA PHE A 90 1.10 3.43 -2.23
C PHE A 90 1.86 2.27 -2.88
N GLY A 91 2.51 2.51 -4.01
CA GLY A 91 3.24 1.51 -4.77
C GLY A 91 4.58 2.03 -5.28
N ASN A 92 5.34 1.14 -5.93
CA ASN A 92 6.61 1.49 -6.56
C ASN A 92 6.74 0.95 -7.99
N ARG A 93 5.70 0.31 -8.51
CA ARG A 93 5.62 -0.20 -9.88
C ARG A 93 4.30 0.22 -10.52
N GLU A 94 4.28 0.34 -11.85
CA GLU A 94 3.03 0.57 -12.60
C GLU A 94 2.01 -0.57 -12.40
N THR A 95 2.47 -1.78 -12.11
CA THR A 95 1.60 -2.92 -11.78
C THR A 95 0.84 -2.72 -10.47
N ASP A 96 1.33 -1.87 -9.56
CA ASP A 96 0.61 -1.49 -8.34
C ASP A 96 -0.58 -0.59 -8.69
N THR A 97 -0.46 0.30 -9.68
CA THR A 97 -1.60 1.07 -10.19
C THR A 97 -2.71 0.15 -10.70
N LYS A 98 -2.36 -0.86 -11.49
CA LYS A 98 -3.34 -1.86 -11.97
C LYS A 98 -4.01 -2.59 -10.79
N THR A 99 -3.21 -2.95 -9.80
CA THR A 99 -3.70 -3.62 -8.58
C THR A 99 -4.73 -2.77 -7.85
N TYR A 100 -4.40 -1.51 -7.58
CA TYR A 100 -5.25 -0.61 -6.80
C TYR A 100 -6.53 -0.20 -7.54
N ARG A 101 -6.45 0.02 -8.87
CA ARG A 101 -7.64 0.23 -9.72
C ARG A 101 -8.60 -0.96 -9.66
N ALA A 102 -8.07 -2.19 -9.70
CA ALA A 102 -8.89 -3.40 -9.70
C ALA A 102 -9.71 -3.59 -8.42
N VAL A 103 -9.30 -2.98 -7.30
CA VAL A 103 -10.04 -3.04 -6.01
C VAL A 103 -10.85 -1.77 -5.72
N GLY A 104 -10.95 -0.85 -6.69
CA GLY A 104 -11.82 0.32 -6.64
C GLY A 104 -11.16 1.61 -6.11
N ILE A 105 -9.82 1.65 -5.98
CA ILE A 105 -9.13 2.88 -5.58
C ILE A 105 -9.04 3.82 -6.78
N ASP A 106 -9.54 5.05 -6.62
CA ASP A 106 -9.46 6.09 -7.64
C ASP A 106 -8.02 6.51 -7.96
N ASP A 107 -7.74 6.86 -9.22
CA ASP A 107 -6.41 7.24 -9.69
C ASP A 107 -5.82 8.47 -8.99
N SER A 108 -6.67 9.37 -8.49
CA SER A 108 -6.25 10.51 -7.68
C SER A 108 -5.63 10.11 -6.33
N ARG A 109 -5.89 8.87 -5.89
CA ARG A 109 -5.45 8.31 -4.61
C ARG A 109 -4.45 7.16 -4.76
N ILE A 110 -3.98 6.91 -5.98
CA ILE A 110 -2.90 5.96 -6.26
C ILE A 110 -1.60 6.73 -6.40
N ILE A 111 -0.64 6.39 -5.54
CA ILE A 111 0.62 7.07 -5.40
C ILE A 111 1.74 6.08 -5.70
N ILE A 112 2.54 6.36 -6.74
CA ILE A 112 3.68 5.54 -7.16
C ILE A 112 4.97 6.31 -6.87
N ILE A 113 5.90 5.66 -6.16
CA ILE A 113 7.20 6.20 -5.81
C ILE A 113 8.29 5.53 -6.62
N ASP A 114 9.11 6.34 -7.26
CA ASP A 114 10.27 5.84 -7.99
C ASP A 114 11.50 5.64 -7.08
N PRO A 115 12.55 4.94 -7.56
CA PRO A 115 13.76 4.69 -6.77
C PRO A 115 14.53 5.94 -6.33
N TRP A 116 14.28 7.09 -6.96
CA TRP A 116 14.91 8.38 -6.61
C TRP A 116 14.11 9.14 -5.53
N GLY A 117 12.98 8.59 -5.07
CA GLY A 117 12.14 9.19 -4.05
C GLY A 117 11.12 10.19 -4.61
N THR A 118 10.96 10.25 -5.94
CA THR A 118 9.94 11.07 -6.58
C THR A 118 8.59 10.38 -6.43
N VAL A 119 7.61 11.13 -5.95
CA VAL A 119 6.24 10.67 -5.76
C VAL A 119 5.35 11.18 -6.89
N LYS A 120 4.66 10.26 -7.57
CA LYS A 120 3.78 10.54 -8.71
C LYS A 120 2.38 9.99 -8.45
N ARG A 121 1.36 10.76 -8.78
CA ARG A 121 -0.03 10.29 -8.80
C ARG A 121 -0.36 9.59 -10.12
N SER A 122 -1.22 8.57 -10.05
CA SER A 122 -1.63 7.79 -11.22
C SER A 122 -2.41 8.62 -12.25
N ASP A 123 -3.21 9.59 -11.80
CA ASP A 123 -4.00 10.47 -12.67
C ASP A 123 -3.18 11.50 -13.46
N ARG A 124 -1.87 11.66 -13.15
CA ARG A 124 -0.94 12.60 -13.80
C ARG A 124 -1.36 14.07 -13.74
N ILE A 125 -2.35 14.44 -12.91
CA ILE A 125 -2.88 15.81 -12.81
C ILE A 125 -1.97 16.67 -11.92
N VAL A 126 -1.40 16.10 -10.86
CA VAL A 126 -0.53 16.83 -9.92
C VAL A 126 0.92 16.40 -10.10
N HIS A 127 1.79 17.38 -10.32
CA HIS A 127 3.22 17.22 -10.57
C HIS A 127 3.98 16.59 -9.38
N GLU A 128 5.09 15.95 -9.74
CA GLU A 128 6.09 15.29 -8.90
C GLU A 128 6.37 16.01 -7.58
N ARG A 129 6.15 15.32 -6.45
CA ARG A 129 6.48 15.81 -5.09
C ARG A 129 7.38 14.80 -4.37
N SER A 130 8.10 15.21 -3.33
CA SER A 130 8.78 14.28 -2.41
C SER A 130 7.82 13.83 -1.31
N TYR A 131 8.15 12.72 -0.62
CA TYR A 131 7.43 12.31 0.60
C TYR A 131 7.33 13.42 1.65
N GLU A 132 8.38 14.23 1.77
CA GLU A 132 8.43 15.36 2.70
C GLU A 132 7.41 16.44 2.33
N CYS A 133 7.38 16.85 1.06
CA CYS A 133 6.43 17.84 0.58
C CYS A 133 4.97 17.37 0.76
N ILE A 134 4.68 16.11 0.43
CA ILE A 134 3.35 15.54 0.70
C ILE A 134 3.07 15.55 2.20
N SER A 135 4.02 15.09 3.00
CA SER A 135 3.88 14.99 4.44
C SER A 135 3.75 16.32 5.14
N GLN A 136 4.31 17.42 4.64
CA GLN A 136 4.30 18.71 5.32
C GLN A 136 3.15 19.60 4.83
N GLU A 137 2.93 19.64 3.52
CA GLU A 137 2.10 20.67 2.89
C GLU A 137 0.69 20.17 2.52
N THR A 138 0.54 18.90 2.14
CA THR A 138 -0.69 18.44 1.46
C THR A 138 -1.35 17.21 2.07
N VAL A 139 -0.76 16.58 3.08
CA VAL A 139 -1.30 15.35 3.67
C VAL A 139 -2.73 15.52 4.20
N ASP A 140 -3.08 16.65 4.81
CA ASP A 140 -4.46 16.85 5.32
C ASP A 140 -5.46 17.18 4.20
N SER A 141 -4.98 17.64 3.04
CA SER A 141 -5.80 17.83 1.84
C SER A 141 -6.05 16.48 1.13
N ILE A 142 -5.03 15.62 1.09
CA ILE A 142 -5.10 14.30 0.43
C ILE A 142 -5.79 13.27 1.34
N PHE A 143 -5.49 13.30 2.63
CA PHE A 143 -5.98 12.42 3.69
C PHE A 143 -6.63 13.28 4.79
N PRO A 144 -7.82 13.85 4.56
CA PRO A 144 -8.49 14.70 5.55
C PRO A 144 -8.74 13.95 6.86
N PRO A 145 -8.64 14.60 8.03
CA PRO A 145 -8.95 13.99 9.31
C PRO A 145 -10.36 13.38 9.33
N ILE A 146 -10.45 12.11 9.69
CA ILE A 146 -11.71 11.41 9.89
C ILE A 146 -12.25 11.80 11.27
N PRO A 147 -13.51 12.28 11.39
CA PRO A 147 -14.12 12.53 12.69
C PRO A 147 -14.08 11.28 13.56
N LEU A 148 -13.79 11.44 14.86
CA LEU A 148 -13.95 10.37 15.83
C LEU A 148 -15.45 10.06 15.95
N GLU A 149 -15.85 8.84 15.58
CA GLU A 149 -17.18 8.27 15.91
C GLU A 149 -17.25 7.85 17.38
#